data_AF-A0A9W8UIK6-F1
#
_entry.id   AF-A0A9W8UIK6-F1
#
_cell.length_a   1.000
_cell.length_b   1.000
_cell.length_c   1.000
_cell.angle_alpha   90.00
_cell.angle_beta   90.00
_cell.angle_gamma   90.00
#
_symmetry.space_group_name_H-M   'P 1'
#
loop_
_entity.id
_entity.type
_entity.pdbx_description
1 polymer ?
#
loop_
_entity_poly.entity_id
_entity_poly.type
_entity_poly.pdbx_seq_one_letter_code
_entity_poly.pdbx_strand_id
1 'polypeptide(L)'
;MFKILLCAFLGGSASWLYLQQKCAESNYFRAGEHLITNVIRSHSLPSLYEADIDSLAEGLERNEFTSVDLTYIARINEVKSILHAVTEVNPDALAIASALDKERSGGIVRGSLHGIPISIKDTIVTNGKLNNTVGSYALVGAKVPTDSTVAKKLREAGAIILGKRILVNGATSEYLSIPATAGRLMADKPTGLYILTRIPPVARAAVRWQLLCLGGETSGSIRDPANYNNIVGMKPTVGMVSRHLVIPISQHMDTIGPMTKTGKDFAYVLQTIAGIDPFDNYTSAIPCQTDMDFVRACNLSALTDVRLGVPRNVISLMSTNSTQSVIEEFEKSLDVLRSSGATIVNDTDFTAAEDYIDDELLSGEIMGGDFVVNIAQYLNQLAYNPHSLTNLVDLRQWTQSSPLEGYPRKPTELWDASL
;
A
#
# COMPACT_ATOMS: atom_id res chain seq x y z
N MET A 1 -37.99 -12.59 -5.03
CA MET A 1 -38.54 -11.23 -5.18
C MET A 1 -38.39 -10.50 -3.85
N PHE A 2 -37.15 -10.19 -3.45
CA PHE A 2 -36.83 -9.68 -2.11
C PHE A 2 -36.59 -8.16 -2.14
N LYS A 3 -37.36 -7.44 -1.31
CA LYS A 3 -37.32 -6.00 -1.17
C LYS A 3 -36.17 -5.57 -0.24
N ILE A 4 -35.48 -4.55 -0.73
CA ILE A 4 -34.53 -3.67 -0.04
C ILE A 4 -35.26 -2.95 1.11
N LEU A 5 -34.59 -2.79 2.26
CA LEU A 5 -34.88 -1.67 3.16
C LEU A 5 -33.59 -0.97 3.58
N LEU A 6 -33.57 0.32 3.27
CA LEU A 6 -32.55 1.32 3.53
C LEU A 6 -32.79 1.92 4.92
N CYS A 7 -31.76 2.07 5.75
CA CYS A 7 -31.83 2.99 6.89
C CYS A 7 -30.57 3.87 6.90
N ALA A 8 -30.79 5.16 6.72
CA ALA A 8 -29.82 6.23 6.95
C ALA A 8 -29.99 6.77 8.37
N PHE A 9 -28.90 7.09 9.06
CA PHE A 9 -28.91 8.08 10.15
C PHE A 9 -27.61 8.89 10.16
N LEU A 10 -27.82 10.19 10.38
CA LEU A 10 -26.84 11.26 10.50
C LEU A 10 -26.20 11.28 11.90
N GLY A 11 -24.89 11.52 11.94
CA GLY A 11 -24.24 12.34 12.98
C GLY A 11 -23.91 11.68 14.33
N GLY A 12 -22.62 11.73 14.69
CA GLY A 12 -22.17 11.78 16.09
C GLY A 12 -21.48 10.52 16.62
N SER A 13 -20.15 10.62 16.75
CA SER A 13 -19.28 10.06 17.81
C SER A 13 -19.43 8.60 18.30
N ALA A 14 -18.26 7.94 18.37
CA ALA A 14 -17.90 6.79 19.20
C ALA A 14 -18.26 5.37 18.68
N SER A 15 -17.26 4.78 18.01
CA SER A 15 -16.65 3.49 18.37
C SER A 15 -17.53 2.40 18.99
N TRP A 16 -18.06 1.49 18.17
CA TRP A 16 -18.28 0.09 18.55
C TRP A 16 -18.08 -0.81 17.32
N LEU A 17 -16.86 -1.35 17.17
CA LEU A 17 -16.59 -2.51 16.33
C LEU A 17 -16.83 -3.76 17.19
N TYR A 18 -17.69 -4.67 16.74
CA TYR A 18 -17.70 -6.05 17.24
C TYR A 18 -17.72 -7.01 16.04
N LEU A 19 -16.72 -7.89 16.01
CA LEU A 19 -16.82 -9.22 15.44
C LEU A 19 -17.77 -10.02 16.34
N GLN A 20 -19.08 -9.93 16.09
CA GLN A 20 -20.03 -10.93 16.54
C GLN A 20 -20.86 -11.36 15.34
N GLN A 21 -20.33 -12.33 14.61
CA GLN A 21 -21.17 -13.20 13.79
C GLN A 21 -21.71 -14.29 14.71
N LYS A 22 -22.83 -14.01 15.40
CA LYS A 22 -23.71 -15.06 15.93
C LYS A 22 -25.09 -14.89 15.33
N CYS A 23 -25.57 -15.97 14.73
CA CYS A 23 -26.90 -16.13 14.18
C CYS A 23 -27.96 -15.59 15.14
N ALA A 24 -28.91 -14.83 14.60
CA ALA A 24 -30.09 -14.40 15.31
C ALA A 24 -30.92 -15.61 15.74
N GLU A 25 -31.23 -15.71 17.03
CA GLU A 25 -32.36 -16.52 17.49
C GLU A 25 -33.48 -15.63 18.00
N SER A 26 -34.67 -16.01 17.56
CA SER A 26 -35.96 -15.42 17.85
C SER A 26 -36.37 -15.59 19.31
N ASN A 27 -37.21 -14.65 19.77
CA ASN A 27 -37.91 -14.62 21.05
C ASN A 27 -38.41 -15.98 21.56
N TYR A 28 -38.10 -16.27 22.83
CA TYR A 28 -38.89 -16.91 23.89
C TYR A 28 -37.97 -17.77 24.77
N PHE A 29 -37.65 -17.34 26.00
CA PHE A 29 -37.71 -18.11 27.24
C PHE A 29 -37.07 -17.33 28.41
N ARG A 30 -37.85 -17.14 29.48
CA ARG A 30 -37.41 -16.67 30.80
C ARG A 30 -36.88 -17.86 31.62
N ALA A 31 -35.99 -17.50 32.56
CA ALA A 31 -35.63 -18.22 33.79
C ALA A 31 -34.67 -19.41 33.66
N GLY A 32 -33.57 -19.31 34.41
CA GLY A 32 -32.57 -20.35 34.60
C GLY A 32 -31.26 -19.78 35.12
N GLU A 33 -31.26 -19.20 36.33
CA GLU A 33 -30.04 -19.17 37.13
C GLU A 33 -29.56 -20.61 37.32
N HIS A 34 -28.24 -20.82 37.24
CA HIS A 34 -27.52 -22.09 37.12
C HIS A 34 -27.36 -22.63 35.70
N LEU A 35 -26.25 -22.23 35.08
CA LEU A 35 -25.20 -23.17 34.65
C LEU A 35 -23.99 -22.38 34.13
N ILE A 36 -22.84 -22.68 34.74
CA ILE A 36 -21.48 -22.46 34.21
C ILE A 36 -20.90 -21.07 34.48
N THR A 37 -20.54 -20.81 35.74
CA THR A 37 -19.27 -20.15 36.08
C THR A 37 -18.11 -21.10 35.77
N ASN A 38 -17.87 -21.42 34.49
CA ASN A 38 -16.57 -21.93 34.05
C ASN A 38 -15.91 -20.84 33.25
N VAL A 39 -14.84 -20.28 33.83
CA VAL A 39 -13.61 -19.84 33.16
C VAL A 39 -13.75 -19.60 31.66
N ILE A 40 -14.49 -18.56 31.26
CA ILE A 40 -14.17 -17.86 30.03
C ILE A 40 -13.29 -16.73 30.50
N ARG A 41 -11.96 -16.92 30.46
CA ARG A 41 -11.10 -15.75 30.25
C ARG A 41 -11.62 -15.16 28.95
N SER A 42 -12.45 -14.11 29.02
CA SER A 42 -12.83 -13.35 27.85
C SER A 42 -11.56 -12.64 27.39
N HIS A 43 -10.70 -13.33 26.65
CA HIS A 43 -9.68 -12.64 25.87
C HIS A 43 -10.46 -11.82 24.85
N SER A 44 -10.54 -10.53 25.09
CA SER A 44 -11.02 -9.59 24.10
C SER A 44 -10.05 -9.64 22.93
N LEU A 45 -10.52 -10.08 21.76
CA LEU A 45 -9.71 -10.04 20.54
C LEU A 45 -9.26 -8.59 20.29
N PRO A 46 -8.01 -8.37 19.84
CA PRO A 46 -7.56 -7.05 19.48
C PRO A 46 -8.43 -6.51 18.34
N SER A 47 -8.75 -5.21 18.39
CA SER A 47 -9.35 -4.55 17.24
C SER A 47 -8.41 -4.67 16.03
N LEU A 48 -8.92 -5.00 14.84
CA LEU A 48 -8.12 -4.98 13.61
C LEU A 48 -7.43 -3.62 13.36
N TYR A 49 -7.97 -2.55 13.95
CA TYR A 49 -7.35 -1.23 13.91
C TYR A 49 -6.02 -1.18 14.67
N GLU A 50 -5.93 -1.83 15.83
CA GLU A 50 -4.74 -1.81 16.71
C GLU A 50 -3.84 -3.03 16.53
N ALA A 51 -4.33 -4.13 15.94
CA ALA A 51 -3.56 -5.36 15.81
C ALA A 51 -2.33 -5.20 14.88
N ASP A 52 -1.16 -5.64 15.32
CA ASP A 52 0.07 -5.76 14.52
C ASP A 52 0.28 -7.22 14.03
N ILE A 53 1.32 -7.46 13.23
CA ILE A 53 1.62 -8.81 12.72
C ILE A 53 1.82 -9.80 13.87
N ASP A 54 2.55 -9.41 14.92
CA ASP A 54 2.85 -10.29 16.05
C ASP A 54 1.55 -10.73 16.75
N SER A 55 0.69 -9.77 17.11
CA SER A 55 -0.60 -10.05 17.76
C SER A 55 -1.50 -10.94 16.91
N LEU A 56 -1.48 -10.76 15.59
CA LEU A 56 -2.26 -11.59 14.68
C LEU A 56 -1.68 -12.99 14.52
N ALA A 57 -0.37 -13.12 14.42
CA ALA A 57 0.31 -14.41 14.37
C ALA A 57 0.05 -15.21 15.66
N GLU A 58 0.15 -14.57 16.83
CA GLU A 58 -0.18 -15.17 18.12
C GLU A 58 -1.64 -15.62 18.20
N GLY A 59 -2.59 -14.80 17.76
CA GLY A 59 -4.02 -15.16 17.75
C GLY A 59 -4.33 -16.33 16.82
N LEU A 60 -3.69 -16.39 15.65
CA LEU A 60 -3.77 -17.54 14.73
C LEU A 60 -3.18 -18.82 15.35
N GLU A 61 -2.04 -18.71 16.05
CA GLU A 61 -1.40 -19.84 16.73
C GLU A 61 -2.29 -20.38 17.88
N ARG A 62 -2.94 -19.48 18.62
CA ARG A 62 -3.86 -19.83 19.72
C ARG A 62 -5.24 -20.29 19.22
N ASN A 63 -5.48 -20.30 17.91
CA ASN A 63 -6.78 -20.59 17.30
C ASN A 63 -7.90 -19.67 17.82
N GLU A 64 -7.58 -18.42 18.15
CA GLU A 64 -8.56 -17.41 18.56
C GLU A 64 -9.39 -16.92 17.35
N PHE A 65 -8.80 -17.00 16.16
CA PHE A 65 -9.42 -16.77 14.85
C PHE A 65 -8.60 -17.52 13.78
N THR A 66 -9.14 -17.60 12.58
CA THR A 66 -8.50 -18.20 11.40
C THR A 66 -8.05 -17.13 10.40
N SER A 67 -7.21 -17.50 9.44
CA SER A 67 -6.82 -16.61 8.33
C SER A 67 -8.04 -16.23 7.47
N VAL A 68 -9.03 -17.12 7.37
CA VAL A 68 -10.33 -16.82 6.74
C VAL A 68 -11.03 -15.68 7.48
N ASP A 69 -11.07 -15.70 8.81
CA ASP A 69 -11.69 -14.64 9.61
C ASP A 69 -10.95 -13.29 9.44
N LEU A 70 -9.63 -13.34 9.26
CA LEU A 70 -8.80 -12.15 9.00
C LEU A 70 -9.00 -11.57 7.59
N THR A 71 -9.57 -12.34 6.65
CA THR A 71 -9.77 -11.89 5.27
C THR A 71 -10.94 -10.89 5.22
N TYR A 72 -10.69 -9.64 5.58
CA TYR A 72 -11.66 -8.56 5.84
C TYR A 72 -12.43 -8.03 4.59
N ILE A 73 -12.81 -8.92 3.67
CA ILE A 73 -13.59 -8.63 2.46
C ILE A 73 -14.94 -7.99 2.79
N ALA A 74 -15.61 -8.45 3.85
CA ALA A 74 -16.88 -7.87 4.28
C ALA A 74 -16.71 -6.36 4.59
N ARG A 75 -15.65 -6.00 5.31
CA ARG A 75 -15.33 -4.61 5.61
C ARG A 75 -14.99 -3.81 4.35
N ILE A 76 -14.21 -4.39 3.44
CA ILE A 76 -13.91 -3.75 2.13
C ILE A 76 -15.22 -3.40 1.42
N ASN A 77 -16.17 -4.34 1.34
CA ASN A 77 -17.44 -4.14 0.65
C ASN A 77 -18.33 -3.10 1.34
N GLU A 78 -18.40 -3.10 2.67
CA GLU A 78 -19.19 -2.15 3.46
C GLU A 78 -18.81 -0.69 3.16
N VAL A 79 -17.51 -0.43 3.02
CA VAL A 79 -16.97 0.92 2.86
C VAL A 79 -16.61 1.26 1.43
N LYS A 80 -16.74 0.29 0.51
CA LYS A 80 -16.33 0.42 -0.89
C LYS A 80 -16.96 1.62 -1.55
N SER A 81 -18.23 1.94 -1.26
CA SER A 81 -18.97 3.04 -1.88
C SER A 81 -18.53 4.44 -1.43
N ILE A 82 -17.80 4.55 -0.32
CA ILE A 82 -17.33 5.82 0.25
C ILE A 82 -15.84 6.00 -0.04
N LEU A 83 -15.09 4.92 0.12
CA LEU A 83 -13.63 4.96 0.17
C LEU A 83 -12.99 4.57 -1.15
N HIS A 84 -13.55 3.58 -1.84
CA HIS A 84 -12.97 3.03 -3.06
C HIS A 84 -11.50 2.55 -2.95
N ALA A 85 -10.98 2.31 -1.73
CA ALA A 85 -9.57 1.98 -1.51
C ALA A 85 -9.06 0.71 -2.21
N VAL A 86 -9.95 -0.21 -2.59
CA VAL A 86 -9.63 -1.48 -3.24
C VAL A 86 -10.29 -1.48 -4.61
N THR A 87 -9.49 -1.53 -5.66
CA THR A 87 -9.97 -1.55 -7.03
C THR A 87 -10.50 -2.92 -7.41
N GLU A 88 -9.78 -3.96 -7.01
CA GLU A 88 -10.14 -5.35 -7.28
C GLU A 88 -9.84 -6.22 -6.05
N VAL A 89 -10.82 -7.01 -5.61
CA VAL A 89 -10.63 -8.01 -4.54
C VAL A 89 -10.22 -9.32 -5.21
N ASN A 90 -9.22 -10.00 -4.66
CA ASN A 90 -8.80 -11.30 -5.16
C ASN A 90 -9.93 -12.32 -4.94
N PRO A 91 -10.52 -12.87 -6.01
CA PRO A 91 -11.63 -13.82 -5.88
C PRO A 91 -11.20 -15.13 -5.19
N ASP A 92 -9.90 -15.44 -5.17
CA ASP A 92 -9.36 -16.64 -4.54
C ASP A 92 -8.90 -16.40 -3.09
N ALA A 93 -9.01 -15.18 -2.54
CA ALA A 93 -8.47 -14.83 -1.22
C ALA A 93 -8.95 -15.75 -0.08
N LEU A 94 -10.27 -16.04 -0.02
CA LEU A 94 -10.83 -16.92 1.02
C LEU A 94 -10.37 -18.38 0.85
N ALA A 95 -10.23 -18.86 -0.39
CA ALA A 95 -9.74 -20.21 -0.66
C ALA A 95 -8.26 -20.35 -0.27
N ILE A 96 -7.44 -19.33 -0.57
CA ILE A 96 -6.05 -19.26 -0.17
C ILE A 96 -5.94 -19.22 1.36
N ALA A 97 -6.74 -18.38 2.02
CA ALA A 97 -6.77 -18.29 3.49
C ALA A 97 -7.10 -19.65 4.13
N SER A 98 -8.12 -20.34 3.63
CA SER A 98 -8.50 -21.67 4.11
C SER A 98 -7.40 -22.71 3.90
N ALA A 99 -6.64 -22.63 2.79
CA ALA A 99 -5.50 -23.51 2.55
C ALA A 99 -4.36 -23.26 3.54
N LEU A 100 -4.06 -21.99 3.86
CA LEU A 100 -3.04 -21.62 4.84
C LEU A 100 -3.44 -22.02 6.27
N ASP A 101 -4.73 -21.98 6.60
CA ASP A 101 -5.24 -22.52 7.88
C ASP A 101 -5.06 -24.05 7.98
N LYS A 102 -5.28 -24.77 6.87
CA LYS A 102 -4.99 -26.22 6.79
C LYS A 102 -3.50 -26.52 6.94
N GLU A 103 -2.63 -25.71 6.33
CA GLU A 103 -1.19 -25.83 6.54
C GLU A 103 -0.83 -25.63 8.01
N ARG A 104 -1.35 -24.57 8.65
CA ARG A 104 -1.09 -24.29 10.07
C ARG A 104 -1.53 -25.44 10.97
N SER A 105 -2.76 -25.94 10.80
CA SER A 105 -3.27 -27.08 11.57
C SER A 105 -2.49 -28.38 11.32
N GLY A 106 -1.87 -28.52 10.14
CA GLY A 106 -0.93 -29.60 9.81
C GLY A 106 0.51 -29.38 10.32
N GLY A 107 0.77 -28.30 11.06
CA GLY A 107 2.08 -27.96 11.60
C GLY A 107 3.03 -27.25 10.62
N ILE A 108 2.52 -26.77 9.49
CA ILE A 108 3.30 -26.06 8.47
C ILE A 108 3.01 -24.56 8.59
N VAL A 109 4.03 -23.80 9.00
CA VAL A 109 4.00 -22.32 9.08
C VAL A 109 5.17 -21.78 8.29
N ARG A 110 4.90 -20.93 7.29
CA ARG A 110 5.90 -20.43 6.32
C ARG A 110 6.71 -19.22 6.81
N GLY A 111 6.32 -18.62 7.93
CA GLY A 111 6.96 -17.44 8.52
C GLY A 111 5.93 -16.50 9.16
N SER A 112 6.38 -15.30 9.56
CA SER A 112 5.54 -14.33 10.27
C SER A 112 4.36 -13.80 9.46
N LEU A 113 4.38 -13.92 8.12
CA LEU A 113 3.29 -13.50 7.25
C LEU A 113 2.30 -14.64 6.91
N HIS A 114 2.49 -15.85 7.44
CA HIS A 114 1.62 -16.98 7.15
C HIS A 114 0.19 -16.67 7.58
N GLY A 115 -0.75 -16.66 6.63
CA GLY A 115 -2.15 -16.37 6.89
C GLY A 115 -2.49 -14.89 7.07
N ILE A 116 -1.52 -13.98 6.88
CA ILE A 116 -1.73 -12.54 7.05
C ILE A 116 -2.20 -11.90 5.72
N PRO A 117 -3.35 -11.20 5.69
CA PRO A 117 -3.83 -10.49 4.51
C PRO A 117 -3.01 -9.23 4.22
N ILE A 118 -2.58 -9.10 2.97
CA ILE A 118 -1.83 -7.95 2.45
C ILE A 118 -2.46 -7.48 1.16
N SER A 119 -2.58 -6.17 0.98
CA SER A 119 -2.99 -5.59 -0.30
C SER A 119 -1.79 -5.04 -1.05
N ILE A 120 -1.86 -5.02 -2.38
CA ILE A 120 -0.73 -4.56 -3.20
C ILE A 120 -1.17 -3.46 -4.16
N LYS A 121 -0.29 -2.49 -4.42
CA LYS A 121 -0.48 -1.51 -5.48
C LYS A 121 -0.63 -2.24 -6.82
N ASP A 122 -1.47 -1.72 -7.70
CA ASP A 122 -1.84 -2.35 -8.96
C ASP A 122 -0.69 -2.40 -9.98
N THR A 123 0.37 -1.63 -9.73
CA THR A 123 1.65 -1.74 -10.43
C THR A 123 2.40 -3.02 -10.11
N ILE A 124 2.16 -3.65 -8.94
CA ILE A 124 2.79 -4.90 -8.53
C ILE A 124 2.00 -6.04 -9.16
N VAL A 125 2.58 -6.65 -10.20
CA VAL A 125 1.85 -7.59 -11.03
C VAL A 125 1.73 -8.96 -10.35
N THR A 126 0.57 -9.59 -10.52
CA THR A 126 0.30 -10.98 -10.14
C THR A 126 -0.16 -11.78 -11.35
N ASN A 127 0.34 -13.00 -11.48
CA ASN A 127 -0.22 -14.03 -12.35
C ASN A 127 -1.35 -14.75 -11.60
N GLY A 128 -2.59 -14.44 -11.97
CA GLY A 128 -3.80 -14.97 -11.35
C GLY A 128 -5.06 -14.35 -11.95
N LYS A 129 -6.14 -14.34 -11.16
CA LYS A 129 -7.44 -13.80 -11.60
C LYS A 129 -7.54 -12.28 -11.50
N LEU A 130 -6.67 -11.65 -10.70
CA LEU A 130 -6.57 -10.19 -10.61
C LEU A 130 -6.06 -9.59 -11.93
N ASN A 131 -6.56 -8.43 -12.30
CA ASN A 131 -5.97 -7.61 -13.36
C ASN A 131 -4.73 -6.86 -12.82
N ASN A 132 -3.93 -6.31 -13.74
CA ASN A 132 -2.77 -5.49 -13.44
C ASN A 132 -2.81 -4.27 -14.38
N THR A 133 -3.57 -3.24 -14.02
CA THR A 133 -4.00 -2.22 -14.99
C THR A 133 -3.42 -0.84 -14.74
N VAL A 134 -2.94 -0.61 -13.52
CA VAL A 134 -2.62 0.72 -13.02
C VAL A 134 -3.80 1.68 -13.21
N GLY A 135 -5.03 1.18 -13.19
CA GLY A 135 -6.23 1.98 -13.43
C GLY A 135 -6.53 2.35 -14.89
N SER A 136 -5.74 1.88 -15.86
CA SER A 136 -5.99 2.08 -17.29
C SER A 136 -6.77 0.92 -17.88
N TYR A 137 -7.78 1.22 -18.71
CA TYR A 137 -8.49 0.21 -19.49
C TYR A 137 -7.60 -0.43 -20.56
N ALA A 138 -6.52 0.23 -20.97
CA ALA A 138 -5.57 -0.25 -21.97
C ALA A 138 -4.87 -1.56 -21.55
N LEU A 139 -4.88 -1.88 -20.26
CA LEU A 139 -4.26 -3.07 -19.69
C LEU A 139 -5.29 -4.07 -19.13
N VAL A 140 -6.59 -3.79 -19.23
CA VAL A 140 -7.64 -4.71 -18.78
C VAL A 140 -7.57 -5.99 -19.61
N GLY A 141 -7.46 -7.14 -18.93
CA GLY A 141 -7.33 -8.43 -19.59
C GLY A 141 -5.90 -8.80 -20.01
N ALA A 142 -4.92 -7.91 -19.88
CA ALA A 142 -3.51 -8.25 -20.08
C ALA A 142 -3.07 -9.37 -19.13
N LYS A 143 -2.24 -10.30 -19.63
CA LYS A 143 -1.69 -11.40 -18.83
C LYS A 143 -0.18 -11.37 -18.84
N VAL A 144 0.39 -11.74 -17.70
CA VAL A 144 1.82 -11.88 -17.49
C VAL A 144 2.21 -13.35 -17.36
N PRO A 145 3.46 -13.72 -17.68
CA PRO A 145 3.89 -15.11 -17.61
C PRO A 145 3.97 -15.63 -16.17
N THR A 146 4.32 -14.76 -15.21
CA THR A 146 4.54 -15.12 -13.80
C THR A 146 4.13 -13.97 -12.88
N ASP A 147 4.07 -14.24 -11.57
CA ASP A 147 4.04 -13.17 -10.57
C ASP A 147 5.30 -12.29 -10.69
N SER A 148 5.19 -11.02 -10.32
CA SER A 148 6.36 -10.22 -9.97
C SER A 148 7.15 -10.88 -8.84
N THR A 149 8.47 -10.63 -8.78
CA THR A 149 9.33 -11.22 -7.75
C THR A 149 8.81 -10.91 -6.35
N VAL A 150 8.31 -9.68 -6.14
CA VAL A 150 7.74 -9.26 -4.86
C VAL A 150 6.46 -10.03 -4.53
N ALA A 151 5.51 -10.15 -5.48
CA ALA A 151 4.28 -10.91 -5.24
C ALA A 151 4.56 -12.39 -4.99
N LYS A 152 5.54 -12.97 -5.70
CA LYS A 152 6.02 -14.33 -5.48
C LYS A 152 6.57 -14.51 -4.06
N LYS A 153 7.50 -13.66 -3.62
CA LYS A 153 8.07 -13.70 -2.25
C LYS A 153 7.00 -13.60 -1.16
N LEU A 154 6.00 -12.74 -1.35
CA LEU A 154 4.86 -12.64 -0.42
C LEU A 154 4.05 -13.95 -0.34
N ARG A 155 3.74 -14.57 -1.47
CA ARG A 155 3.03 -15.87 -1.51
C ARG A 155 3.86 -17.00 -0.88
N GLU A 156 5.17 -17.01 -1.13
CA GLU A 156 6.10 -17.97 -0.52
C GLU A 156 6.17 -17.82 1.00
N ALA A 157 6.11 -16.59 1.52
CA ALA A 157 6.02 -16.32 2.96
C ALA A 157 4.63 -16.61 3.58
N GLY A 158 3.67 -17.06 2.77
CA GLY A 158 2.31 -17.40 3.22
C GLY A 158 1.38 -16.20 3.39
N ALA A 159 1.71 -15.03 2.83
CA ALA A 159 0.81 -13.89 2.84
C ALA A 159 -0.38 -14.09 1.88
N ILE A 160 -1.55 -13.59 2.27
CA ILE A 160 -2.75 -13.62 1.43
C ILE A 160 -2.83 -12.30 0.67
N ILE A 161 -2.56 -12.32 -0.64
CA ILE A 161 -2.79 -11.14 -1.49
C ILE A 161 -4.29 -10.92 -1.61
N LEU A 162 -4.81 -9.95 -0.87
CA LEU A 162 -6.23 -9.68 -0.71
C LEU A 162 -6.85 -8.98 -1.92
N GLY A 163 -6.06 -8.18 -2.64
CA GLY A 163 -6.54 -7.41 -3.77
C GLY A 163 -5.59 -6.32 -4.23
N LYS A 164 -6.01 -5.61 -5.27
CA LYS A 164 -5.30 -4.50 -5.92
C LYS A 164 -5.78 -3.15 -5.42
N ARG A 165 -4.90 -2.16 -5.51
CA ARG A 165 -5.18 -0.75 -5.20
C ARG A 165 -4.46 0.18 -6.15
N ILE A 166 -5.03 1.34 -6.39
CA ILE A 166 -4.30 2.43 -7.03
C ILE A 166 -3.92 3.42 -5.92
N LEU A 167 -2.62 3.59 -5.73
CA LEU A 167 -2.05 4.62 -4.86
C LEU A 167 -1.47 5.70 -5.76
N VAL A 168 -2.09 6.88 -5.78
CA VAL A 168 -1.71 7.99 -6.66
C VAL A 168 -1.38 9.22 -5.81
N ASN A 169 -0.20 9.79 -5.98
CA ASN A 169 0.12 11.18 -5.62
C ASN A 169 0.16 12.07 -6.87
N GLY A 170 0.26 13.39 -6.69
CA GLY A 170 0.21 14.38 -7.79
C GLY A 170 1.11 14.02 -8.98
N ALA A 171 2.36 13.66 -8.73
CA ALA A 171 3.31 13.23 -9.77
C ALA A 171 2.84 11.96 -10.51
N THR A 172 2.41 10.91 -9.82
CA THR A 172 1.89 9.69 -10.50
C THR A 172 0.57 9.89 -11.24
N SER A 173 -0.28 10.85 -10.82
CA SER A 173 -1.50 11.16 -11.57
C SER A 173 -1.19 11.78 -12.93
N GLU A 174 -0.14 12.58 -13.00
CA GLU A 174 0.25 13.26 -14.22
C GLU A 174 0.98 12.30 -15.17
N TYR A 175 1.91 11.47 -14.67
CA TYR A 175 2.71 10.56 -15.50
C TYR A 175 1.99 9.30 -15.99
N LEU A 176 0.89 8.88 -15.37
CA LEU A 176 0.13 7.71 -15.81
C LEU A 176 -1.15 8.10 -16.56
N SER A 177 -1.35 9.39 -16.87
CA SER A 177 -2.61 9.93 -17.38
C SER A 177 -3.84 9.51 -16.55
N ILE A 178 -3.63 9.26 -15.25
CA ILE A 178 -4.67 8.98 -14.27
C ILE A 178 -4.94 10.32 -13.59
N PRO A 179 -5.99 11.08 -13.95
CA PRO A 179 -6.13 12.45 -13.49
C PRO A 179 -6.07 12.51 -11.97
N ALA A 180 -5.56 13.61 -11.45
CA ALA A 180 -5.75 14.05 -10.07
C ALA A 180 -7.24 14.31 -9.72
N THR A 181 -8.18 13.74 -10.49
CA THR A 181 -9.64 13.77 -10.33
C THR A 181 -10.36 12.46 -10.72
N ALA A 182 -9.67 11.32 -10.93
CA ALA A 182 -10.25 9.99 -11.22
C ALA A 182 -11.14 9.38 -10.09
N GLY A 183 -11.63 10.19 -9.16
CA GLY A 183 -12.84 9.92 -8.39
C GLY A 183 -14.13 10.02 -9.24
N ARG A 184 -14.03 10.14 -10.58
CA ARG A 184 -15.16 10.16 -11.49
C ARG A 184 -14.84 9.36 -12.73
N LEU A 185 -15.63 8.31 -12.96
CA LEU A 185 -15.77 7.50 -14.18
C LEU A 185 -15.01 6.16 -14.16
N MET A 186 -15.63 5.11 -13.60
CA MET A 186 -16.53 4.36 -14.46
C MET A 186 -17.93 4.95 -14.30
N ALA A 187 -18.65 5.15 -15.41
CA ALA A 187 -20.10 5.15 -15.33
C ALA A 187 -20.52 3.84 -14.65
N ASP A 188 -21.54 3.86 -13.79
CA ASP A 188 -22.13 2.70 -13.13
C ASP A 188 -21.33 1.86 -12.09
N LYS A 189 -19.99 1.96 -11.92
CA LYS A 189 -19.27 1.33 -10.77
C LYS A 189 -18.05 2.13 -10.26
N PRO A 190 -17.73 2.07 -8.96
CA PRO A 190 -17.04 3.19 -8.33
C PRO A 190 -15.52 3.02 -8.24
N THR A 191 -14.77 4.08 -8.59
CA THR A 191 -13.32 4.07 -8.83
C THR A 191 -12.46 4.42 -7.62
N GLY A 192 -11.41 3.62 -7.41
CA GLY A 192 -10.42 3.75 -6.35
C GLY A 192 -9.36 4.79 -6.63
N LEU A 193 -9.73 6.05 -6.48
CA LEU A 193 -8.76 7.13 -6.49
C LEU A 193 -8.74 7.88 -5.16
N TYR A 194 -7.56 7.93 -4.57
CA TYR A 194 -7.25 8.90 -3.52
C TYR A 194 -6.32 9.95 -4.08
N ILE A 195 -6.87 11.13 -4.37
CA ILE A 195 -6.07 12.36 -4.37
C ILE A 195 -6.04 12.84 -2.94
N LEU A 196 -4.89 12.72 -2.32
CA LEU A 196 -4.74 12.94 -0.88
C LEU A 196 -4.95 14.42 -0.48
N THR A 197 -5.03 15.33 -1.45
CA THR A 197 -5.27 16.76 -1.22
C THR A 197 -6.75 17.13 -1.02
N ARG A 198 -7.72 16.21 -1.20
CA ARG A 198 -9.16 16.52 -1.08
C ARG A 198 -10.00 15.41 -0.42
N ILE A 199 -9.46 14.75 0.59
CA ILE A 199 -10.19 13.71 1.35
C ILE A 199 -10.73 14.29 2.66
N PRO A 200 -12.03 14.10 3.00
CA PRO A 200 -12.56 14.46 4.31
C PRO A 200 -11.83 13.71 5.44
N PRO A 201 -11.70 14.27 6.65
CA PRO A 201 -10.97 13.66 7.77
C PRO A 201 -11.31 12.18 8.04
N VAL A 202 -12.57 11.78 7.81
CA VAL A 202 -13.10 10.43 8.03
C VAL A 202 -12.47 9.38 7.11
N ALA A 203 -12.03 9.76 5.90
CA ALA A 203 -11.39 8.86 4.95
C ALA A 203 -9.85 8.81 5.10
N ARG A 204 -9.23 9.67 5.93
CA ARG A 204 -7.82 9.50 6.38
C ARG A 204 -7.68 8.35 7.39
N ALA A 205 -8.72 8.09 8.17
CA ALA A 205 -8.80 6.92 9.04
C ALA A 205 -8.94 5.59 8.27
N ALA A 206 -9.34 5.63 7.00
CA ALA A 206 -9.65 4.47 6.19
C ALA A 206 -8.44 3.61 5.81
N VAL A 207 -7.28 4.22 5.61
CA VAL A 207 -6.06 3.48 5.27
C VAL A 207 -5.46 2.84 6.52
N ARG A 208 -5.69 3.40 7.72
CA ARG A 208 -5.38 2.73 9.01
C ARG A 208 -6.22 1.46 9.27
N TRP A 209 -7.28 1.21 8.49
CA TRP A 209 -8.07 -0.04 8.60
C TRP A 209 -7.41 -1.21 7.89
N GLN A 210 -6.45 -0.92 7.02
CA GLN A 210 -5.75 -1.91 6.22
C GLN A 210 -4.53 -2.31 7.02
N LEU A 211 -4.46 -3.58 7.40
CA LEU A 211 -3.39 -4.08 8.23
C LEU A 211 -2.02 -3.78 7.58
N LEU A 212 -1.86 -4.16 6.30
CA LEU A 212 -0.64 -3.94 5.52
C LEU A 212 -0.95 -3.67 4.04
N CYS A 213 -0.12 -2.84 3.41
CA CYS A 213 -0.10 -2.63 1.96
C CYS A 213 1.33 -2.58 1.43
N LEU A 214 1.55 -3.02 0.18
CA LEU A 214 2.76 -2.64 -0.57
C LEU A 214 2.44 -1.52 -1.55
N GLY A 215 3.27 -0.48 -1.50
CA GLY A 215 3.30 0.61 -2.48
C GLY A 215 4.50 0.50 -3.42
N GLY A 216 4.53 1.38 -4.41
CA GLY A 216 5.70 1.63 -5.25
C GLY A 216 5.86 3.14 -5.39
N GLU A 217 7.09 3.64 -5.22
CA GLU A 217 7.44 5.06 -5.25
C GLU A 217 8.53 5.32 -6.29
N THR A 218 8.22 6.26 -7.18
CA THR A 218 9.19 6.97 -8.03
C THR A 218 9.61 8.25 -7.32
N SER A 219 8.61 9.04 -6.93
CA SER A 219 8.76 10.25 -6.11
C SER A 219 7.51 10.43 -5.24
N GLY A 220 7.64 10.25 -3.92
CA GLY A 220 6.60 10.48 -2.92
C GLY A 220 5.46 9.45 -2.82
N SER A 221 5.28 8.53 -3.77
CA SER A 221 4.08 7.68 -3.85
C SER A 221 3.94 6.57 -2.79
N ILE A 222 4.89 6.44 -1.86
CA ILE A 222 4.80 5.67 -0.60
C ILE A 222 4.75 6.64 0.58
N ARG A 223 5.68 7.59 0.66
CA ARG A 223 5.83 8.51 1.81
C ARG A 223 4.66 9.48 1.94
N ASP A 224 4.21 10.08 0.84
CA ASP A 224 3.11 11.04 0.84
C ASP A 224 1.80 10.39 1.32
N PRO A 225 1.31 9.28 0.71
CA PRO A 225 0.10 8.63 1.22
C PRO A 225 0.26 8.12 2.64
N ALA A 226 1.45 7.67 3.05
CA ALA A 226 1.68 7.27 4.43
C ALA A 226 1.50 8.45 5.41
N ASN A 227 2.11 9.60 5.10
CA ASN A 227 1.98 10.83 5.87
C ASN A 227 0.52 11.29 6.00
N TYR A 228 -0.21 11.37 4.88
CA TYR A 228 -1.61 11.82 4.90
C TYR A 228 -2.57 10.88 5.64
N ASN A 229 -2.17 9.63 5.83
CA ASN A 229 -3.00 8.59 6.46
C ASN A 229 -2.49 8.14 7.83
N ASN A 230 -1.47 8.80 8.38
CA ASN A 230 -0.93 8.50 9.71
C ASN A 230 -0.53 7.01 9.87
N ILE A 231 0.24 6.52 8.91
CA ILE A 231 0.84 5.18 8.91
C ILE A 231 2.33 5.28 8.57
N VAL A 232 3.08 4.22 8.83
CA VAL A 232 4.49 4.11 8.46
C VAL A 232 4.59 3.83 6.97
N GLY A 233 5.42 4.61 6.27
CA GLY A 233 5.81 4.38 4.89
C GLY A 233 7.20 4.92 4.65
N MET A 234 8.12 4.04 4.29
CA MET A 234 9.50 4.40 3.98
C MET A 234 9.84 3.89 2.60
N LYS A 235 10.43 4.77 1.77
CA LYS A 235 10.95 4.42 0.46
C LYS A 235 12.29 3.70 0.63
N PRO A 236 12.43 2.41 0.25
CA PRO A 236 13.72 1.74 0.33
C PRO A 236 14.75 2.35 -0.63
N THR A 237 16.01 1.98 -0.46
CA THR A 237 17.05 2.22 -1.46
C THR A 237 16.62 1.59 -2.78
N VAL A 238 16.82 2.30 -3.90
CA VAL A 238 16.59 1.73 -5.24
C VAL A 238 17.53 0.52 -5.41
N GLY A 239 16.97 -0.64 -5.76
CA GLY A 239 17.71 -1.90 -5.80
C GLY A 239 17.64 -2.74 -4.51
N MET A 240 17.11 -2.24 -3.39
CA MET A 240 16.90 -3.08 -2.19
C MET A 240 15.82 -4.16 -2.42
N VAL A 241 14.81 -3.84 -3.21
CA VAL A 241 13.67 -4.69 -3.54
C VAL A 241 13.53 -4.75 -5.06
N SER A 242 13.37 -5.96 -5.59
CA SER A 242 13.20 -6.18 -7.04
C SER A 242 11.97 -5.48 -7.60
N ARG A 243 12.11 -4.98 -8.83
CA ARG A 243 11.06 -4.36 -9.65
C ARG A 243 10.71 -5.21 -10.86
N HIS A 244 11.16 -6.47 -10.91
CA HIS A 244 10.82 -7.39 -11.97
C HIS A 244 9.30 -7.61 -12.05
N LEU A 245 8.74 -7.40 -13.25
CA LEU A 245 7.30 -7.36 -13.54
C LEU A 245 6.53 -6.40 -12.61
N VAL A 246 7.10 -5.25 -12.29
CA VAL A 246 6.35 -4.09 -11.81
C VAL A 246 6.10 -3.16 -13.00
N ILE A 247 4.89 -2.62 -13.13
CA ILE A 247 4.58 -1.63 -14.16
C ILE A 247 5.36 -0.34 -13.85
N PRO A 248 6.32 0.07 -14.69
CA PRO A 248 7.34 1.04 -14.31
C PRO A 248 6.94 2.49 -14.63
N ILE A 249 7.62 3.43 -13.98
CA ILE A 249 7.74 4.82 -14.41
C ILE A 249 9.20 5.12 -14.73
N SER A 250 10.09 4.98 -13.74
CA SER A 250 11.53 5.24 -13.91
C SER A 250 12.37 4.16 -13.24
N GLN A 251 13.14 3.43 -14.04
CA GLN A 251 14.12 2.45 -13.54
C GLN A 251 15.17 3.07 -12.60
N HIS A 252 15.43 4.38 -12.68
CA HIS A 252 16.40 5.04 -11.81
C HIS A 252 15.83 5.42 -10.44
N MET A 253 14.51 5.55 -10.33
CA MET A 253 13.85 6.09 -9.12
C MET A 253 12.87 5.11 -8.46
N ASP A 254 12.27 4.21 -9.24
CA ASP A 254 11.27 3.27 -8.78
C ASP A 254 11.82 2.32 -7.72
N THR A 255 11.03 2.12 -6.68
CA THR A 255 11.23 1.07 -5.68
C THR A 255 9.90 0.65 -5.06
N ILE A 256 9.87 -0.55 -4.49
CA ILE A 256 8.70 -1.14 -3.85
C ILE A 256 8.92 -1.14 -2.34
N GLY A 257 7.94 -0.67 -1.58
CA GLY A 257 8.06 -0.52 -0.14
C GLY A 257 6.77 -0.84 0.62
N PRO A 258 6.88 -1.38 1.84
CA PRO A 258 5.73 -1.56 2.72
C PRO A 258 5.13 -0.23 3.19
N MET A 259 3.82 -0.27 3.43
CA MET A 259 3.05 0.76 4.12
C MET A 259 2.23 0.06 5.22
N THR A 260 2.54 0.37 6.48
CA THR A 260 2.10 -0.43 7.64
C THR A 260 1.75 0.47 8.83
N LYS A 261 1.07 -0.07 9.84
CA LYS A 261 0.69 0.69 11.04
C LYS A 261 1.86 0.91 11.99
N THR A 262 2.78 -0.05 12.07
CA THR A 262 3.94 0.00 12.96
C THR A 262 5.25 -0.17 12.19
N GLY A 263 6.35 0.31 12.78
CA GLY A 263 7.70 0.12 12.21
C GLY A 263 8.15 -1.35 12.20
N LYS A 264 7.68 -2.16 13.15
CA LYS A 264 7.99 -3.59 13.18
C LYS A 264 7.27 -4.36 12.08
N ASP A 265 6.01 -4.02 11.80
CA ASP A 265 5.29 -4.57 10.64
C ASP A 265 5.99 -4.22 9.33
N PHE A 266 6.47 -2.98 9.21
CA PHE A 266 7.26 -2.54 8.06
C PHE A 266 8.48 -3.43 7.89
N ALA A 267 9.22 -3.70 8.99
CA ALA A 267 10.41 -4.54 8.98
C ALA A 267 10.11 -5.98 8.54
N TYR A 268 9.04 -6.62 9.04
CA TYR A 268 8.63 -7.96 8.61
C TYR A 268 8.39 -8.05 7.10
N VAL A 269 7.66 -7.07 6.54
CA VAL A 269 7.35 -7.07 5.12
C VAL A 269 8.58 -6.74 4.28
N LEU A 270 9.38 -5.74 4.68
CA LEU A 270 10.60 -5.38 3.95
C LEU A 270 11.57 -6.57 3.91
N GLN A 271 11.76 -7.25 5.05
CA GLN A 271 12.63 -8.43 5.17
C GLN A 271 12.18 -9.56 4.25
N THR A 272 10.86 -9.71 4.08
CA THR A 272 10.29 -10.73 3.19
C THR A 272 10.59 -10.43 1.72
N ILE A 273 10.54 -9.17 1.29
CA ILE A 273 10.56 -8.81 -0.14
C ILE A 273 11.95 -8.38 -0.64
N ALA A 274 12.81 -7.91 0.25
CA ALA A 274 14.13 -7.41 -0.10
C ALA A 274 15.10 -8.52 -0.52
N GLY A 275 16.18 -8.14 -1.20
CA GLY A 275 17.25 -9.04 -1.63
C GLY A 275 17.41 -9.17 -3.14
N ILE A 276 18.53 -9.78 -3.52
CA ILE A 276 19.00 -9.92 -4.90
C ILE A 276 17.98 -10.69 -5.76
N ASP A 277 17.77 -10.20 -6.97
CA ASP A 277 16.97 -10.81 -8.01
C ASP A 277 17.70 -10.72 -9.36
N PRO A 278 18.02 -11.84 -10.04
CA PRO A 278 18.67 -11.83 -11.34
C PRO A 278 17.83 -11.14 -12.44
N PHE A 279 16.53 -10.96 -12.24
CA PHE A 279 15.67 -10.26 -13.20
C PHE A 279 15.64 -8.73 -13.02
N ASP A 280 16.32 -8.22 -12.00
CA ASP A 280 16.47 -6.78 -11.74
C ASP A 280 17.92 -6.45 -11.38
N ASN A 281 18.64 -5.89 -12.35
CA ASN A 281 20.06 -5.59 -12.23
C ASN A 281 20.40 -4.56 -11.13
N TYR A 282 19.47 -3.73 -10.67
CA TYR A 282 19.78 -2.82 -9.56
C TYR A 282 19.98 -3.57 -8.24
N THR A 283 19.36 -4.75 -8.11
CA THR A 283 19.49 -5.54 -6.89
C THR A 283 20.87 -6.16 -6.72
N SER A 284 21.68 -6.25 -7.79
CA SER A 284 23.07 -6.69 -7.66
C SER A 284 23.97 -5.66 -6.96
N ALA A 285 23.48 -4.43 -6.75
CA ALA A 285 24.20 -3.40 -6.01
C ALA A 285 24.07 -3.56 -4.47
N ILE A 286 23.24 -4.50 -3.98
CA ILE A 286 23.14 -4.79 -2.54
C ILE A 286 24.51 -5.33 -2.05
N PRO A 287 25.18 -4.68 -1.08
CA PRO A 287 26.44 -5.18 -0.54
C PRO A 287 26.29 -6.56 0.08
N CYS A 288 27.23 -7.47 -0.18
CA CYS A 288 27.17 -8.87 0.29
C CYS A 288 27.06 -9.01 1.83
N GLN A 289 27.56 -8.03 2.58
CA GLN A 289 27.55 -7.99 4.04
C GLN A 289 26.31 -7.30 4.64
N THR A 290 25.32 -6.95 3.82
CA THR A 290 24.10 -6.29 4.31
C THR A 290 23.31 -7.24 5.20
N ASP A 291 23.07 -6.84 6.44
CA ASP A 291 22.18 -7.57 7.34
C ASP A 291 20.72 -7.29 6.95
N MET A 292 20.03 -8.32 6.46
CA MET A 292 18.65 -8.23 5.96
C MET A 292 17.61 -8.57 7.02
N ASP A 293 18.03 -8.78 8.27
CA ASP A 293 17.13 -9.01 9.41
C ASP A 293 16.65 -7.67 10.00
N PHE A 294 15.78 -7.01 9.25
CA PHE A 294 15.23 -5.70 9.65
C PHE A 294 14.38 -5.81 10.92
N VAL A 295 13.80 -6.97 11.21
CA VAL A 295 12.98 -7.17 12.42
C VAL A 295 13.85 -7.12 13.66
N ARG A 296 15.03 -7.77 13.65
CA ARG A 296 16.00 -7.68 14.75
C ARG A 296 16.51 -6.26 14.99
N ALA A 297 16.56 -5.42 13.96
CA ALA A 297 16.94 -4.01 14.09
C ALA A 297 15.88 -3.16 14.82
N CYS A 298 14.65 -3.66 15.00
CA CYS A 298 13.59 -2.96 15.75
C CYS A 298 13.85 -3.03 17.26
N ASN A 299 14.68 -2.12 17.77
CA ASN A 299 15.07 -2.01 19.18
C ASN A 299 14.61 -0.65 19.76
N LEU A 300 13.93 -0.66 20.90
CA LEU A 300 13.45 0.55 21.58
C LEU A 300 14.58 1.48 22.05
N SER A 301 15.78 0.95 22.27
CA SER A 301 16.96 1.75 22.64
C SER A 301 17.80 2.20 21.45
N ALA A 302 17.37 1.91 20.21
CA ALA A 302 18.17 2.13 18.99
C ALA A 302 18.55 3.60 18.75
N LEU A 303 17.89 4.56 19.40
CA LEU A 303 18.20 5.99 19.28
C LEU A 303 19.30 6.46 20.24
N THR A 304 19.72 5.64 21.19
CA THR A 304 20.80 6.00 22.13
C THR A 304 22.09 6.25 21.36
N ASP A 305 22.71 7.41 21.57
CA ASP A 305 23.94 7.85 20.91
C ASP A 305 23.84 8.05 19.38
N VAL A 306 22.62 8.02 18.82
CA VAL A 306 22.39 8.32 17.40
C VAL A 306 22.41 9.84 17.18
N ARG A 307 23.07 10.27 16.10
CA ARG A 307 23.08 11.67 15.65
C ARG A 307 22.13 11.85 14.47
N LEU A 308 21.14 12.73 14.60
CA LEU A 308 20.16 13.02 13.56
C LEU A 308 20.34 14.47 13.08
N GLY A 309 20.72 14.63 11.81
CA GLY A 309 20.83 15.93 11.15
C GLY A 309 19.48 16.45 10.72
N VAL A 310 19.20 17.72 11.00
CA VAL A 310 18.03 18.44 10.51
C VAL A 310 18.45 19.37 9.37
N PRO A 311 17.97 19.16 8.13
CA PRO A 311 18.30 20.02 7.00
C PRO A 311 17.48 21.33 7.08
N ARG A 312 17.95 22.27 7.91
CA ARG A 312 17.23 23.51 8.22
C ARG A 312 17.01 24.38 6.98
N ASN A 313 18.00 24.45 6.10
CA ASN A 313 17.87 25.18 4.83
C ASN A 313 16.75 24.63 3.95
N VAL A 314 16.63 23.30 3.79
CA VAL A 314 15.55 22.67 3.00
C VAL A 314 14.19 22.98 3.60
N ILE A 315 14.04 22.86 4.92
CA ILE A 315 12.79 23.21 5.61
C ILE A 315 12.44 24.67 5.30
N SER A 316 13.40 25.59 5.43
CA SER A 316 13.18 27.02 5.15
C SER A 316 12.74 27.27 3.70
N LEU A 317 13.42 26.66 2.72
CA LEU A 317 13.12 26.83 1.29
C LEU A 317 11.73 26.31 0.91
N MET A 318 11.30 25.20 1.52
CA MET A 318 9.99 24.58 1.24
C MET A 318 8.85 25.12 2.11
N SER A 319 9.16 25.95 3.10
CA SER A 319 8.16 26.46 4.05
C SER A 319 7.27 27.50 3.41
N THR A 320 5.96 27.38 3.66
CA THR A 320 4.96 28.40 3.31
C THR A 320 4.10 28.70 4.52
N ASN A 321 3.28 29.76 4.46
CA ASN A 321 2.31 30.06 5.53
C ASN A 321 1.39 28.87 5.86
N SER A 322 1.16 27.97 4.89
CA SER A 322 0.31 26.78 5.06
C SER A 322 1.00 25.61 5.80
N THR A 323 2.33 25.63 5.92
CA THR A 323 3.11 24.56 6.57
C THR A 323 3.54 24.91 8.00
N GLN A 324 3.21 26.11 8.50
CA GLN A 324 3.64 26.57 9.82
C GLN A 324 3.29 25.59 10.95
N SER A 325 2.06 25.09 10.97
CA SER A 325 1.62 24.11 11.98
C SER A 325 2.34 22.77 11.87
N VAL A 326 2.79 22.38 10.67
CA VAL A 326 3.58 21.16 10.45
C VAL A 326 4.99 21.34 11.01
N ILE A 327 5.59 22.51 10.82
CA ILE A 327 6.94 22.84 11.33
C ILE A 327 6.92 22.86 12.87
N GLU A 328 5.90 23.45 13.47
CA GLU A 328 5.74 23.46 14.93
C GLU A 328 5.63 22.06 15.52
N GLU A 329 4.88 21.16 14.86
CA GLU A 329 4.77 19.77 15.29
C GLU A 329 6.06 18.99 15.03
N PHE A 330 6.76 19.28 13.94
CA PHE A 330 8.07 18.74 13.65
C PHE A 330 9.08 19.08 14.77
N GLU A 331 9.15 20.32 15.24
CA GLU A 331 10.03 20.68 16.37
C GLU A 331 9.72 19.88 17.64
N LYS A 332 8.44 19.69 17.97
CA LYS A 332 8.04 18.86 19.11
C LYS A 332 8.46 17.40 18.93
N SER A 333 8.42 16.88 17.70
CA SER A 333 8.88 15.53 17.41
C SER A 333 10.39 15.37 17.66
N LEU A 334 11.19 16.42 17.47
CA LEU A 334 12.62 16.41 17.80
C LEU A 334 12.86 16.27 19.30
N ASP A 335 12.00 16.82 20.16
CA ASP A 335 12.08 16.63 21.62
C ASP A 335 11.78 15.18 22.03
N VAL A 336 10.86 14.51 21.33
CA VAL A 336 10.63 13.07 21.51
C VAL A 336 11.89 12.27 21.15
N LEU A 337 12.55 12.61 20.04
CA LEU A 337 13.80 11.96 19.64
C LEU A 337 14.94 12.21 20.64
N ARG A 338 15.06 13.44 21.16
CA ARG A 338 16.03 13.79 22.22
C ARG A 338 15.79 13.00 23.49
N SER A 339 14.53 12.93 23.95
CA SER A 339 14.18 12.17 25.16
C SER A 339 14.40 10.66 25.00
N SER A 340 14.45 10.16 23.75
CA SER A 340 14.79 8.78 23.40
C SER A 340 16.31 8.51 23.26
N GLY A 341 17.15 9.50 23.54
CA GLY A 341 18.62 9.37 23.56
C GLY A 341 19.34 9.87 22.31
N ALA A 342 18.62 10.40 21.31
CA ALA A 342 19.24 10.92 20.09
C ALA A 342 19.81 12.33 20.29
N THR A 343 20.93 12.61 19.63
CA THR A 343 21.49 13.96 19.48
C THR A 343 20.98 14.60 18.20
N ILE A 344 20.29 15.73 18.32
CA ILE A 344 19.82 16.52 17.17
C ILE A 344 20.90 17.52 16.74
N VAL A 345 21.25 17.50 15.46
CA VAL A 345 22.31 18.30 14.84
C VAL A 345 21.64 19.24 13.83
N ASN A 346 21.93 20.55 13.88
CA ASN A 346 21.24 21.54 13.04
C ASN A 346 22.11 22.08 11.89
N ASP A 347 23.42 21.91 11.96
CA ASP A 347 24.41 22.31 10.96
C ASP A 347 24.60 21.26 9.86
N THR A 348 23.47 20.76 9.33
CA THR A 348 23.43 19.68 8.33
C THR A 348 22.66 20.10 7.09
N ASP A 349 22.94 21.30 6.61
CA ASP A 349 22.30 21.87 5.44
C ASP A 349 22.71 21.15 4.15
N PHE A 350 21.76 21.01 3.22
CA PHE A 350 22.01 20.44 1.90
C PHE A 350 22.49 21.55 0.96
N THR A 351 23.77 21.50 0.58
CA THR A 351 24.41 22.59 -0.18
C THR A 351 23.84 22.79 -1.59
N ALA A 352 23.16 21.79 -2.15
CA ALA A 352 22.52 21.84 -3.47
C ALA A 352 20.99 21.96 -3.39
N ALA A 353 20.42 22.33 -2.23
CA ALA A 353 18.97 22.38 -2.04
C ALA A 353 18.29 23.42 -2.94
N GLU A 354 18.89 24.61 -3.08
CA GLU A 354 18.37 25.67 -3.95
C GLU A 354 18.43 25.24 -5.42
N ASP A 355 19.61 24.80 -5.88
CA ASP A 355 19.78 24.28 -7.25
C ASP A 355 18.78 23.15 -7.58
N TYR A 356 18.53 22.25 -6.62
CA TYR A 356 17.57 21.16 -6.79
C TYR A 356 16.11 21.65 -6.86
N ILE A 357 15.75 22.67 -6.09
CA ILE A 357 14.40 23.25 -6.10
C ILE A 357 14.20 24.10 -7.35
N ASP A 358 15.21 24.82 -7.80
CA ASP A 358 15.14 25.66 -9.00
C ASP A 358 15.11 24.81 -10.29
N ASP A 359 15.69 23.61 -10.25
CA ASP A 359 15.68 22.62 -11.34
C ASP A 359 14.53 21.59 -11.19
N GLU A 360 13.30 22.07 -10.98
CA GLU A 360 12.13 21.20 -10.83
C GLU A 360 11.93 20.27 -12.05
N LEU A 361 12.39 20.70 -13.23
CA LEU A 361 12.19 20.01 -14.50
C LEU A 361 13.08 18.76 -14.67
N LEU A 362 14.30 18.76 -14.13
CA LEU A 362 15.24 17.65 -14.32
C LEU A 362 14.67 16.30 -13.90
N SER A 363 13.97 16.27 -12.75
CA SER A 363 13.33 15.04 -12.27
C SER A 363 12.26 14.55 -13.24
N GLY A 364 11.50 15.47 -13.85
CA GLY A 364 10.49 15.15 -14.83
C GLY A 364 11.06 14.69 -16.16
N GLU A 365 12.14 15.30 -16.63
CA GLU A 365 12.84 14.90 -17.85
C GLU A 365 13.41 13.49 -17.75
N ILE A 366 14.05 13.15 -16.61
CA ILE A 366 14.55 11.80 -16.34
C ILE A 366 13.40 10.79 -16.32
N MET A 367 12.32 11.11 -15.60
CA MET A 367 11.14 10.24 -15.53
C MET A 367 10.49 10.03 -16.90
N GLY A 368 10.36 11.08 -17.70
CA GLY A 368 9.79 11.01 -19.04
C GLY A 368 10.64 10.14 -19.98
N GLY A 369 11.94 10.39 -20.02
CA GLY A 369 12.88 9.61 -20.83
C GLY A 369 12.92 8.14 -20.45
N ASP A 370 12.95 7.83 -19.15
CA ASP A 370 12.87 6.46 -18.66
C ASP A 370 11.54 5.79 -19.01
N PHE A 371 10.41 6.51 -18.86
CA PHE A 371 9.09 5.93 -19.04
C PHE A 371 8.89 5.43 -20.47
N VAL A 372 9.36 6.18 -21.48
CA VAL A 372 9.34 5.76 -22.90
C VAL A 372 9.96 4.38 -23.09
N VAL A 373 11.12 4.15 -22.48
CA VAL A 373 11.87 2.89 -22.59
C VAL A 373 11.24 1.80 -21.72
N ASN A 374 10.92 2.12 -20.47
CA ASN A 374 10.49 1.14 -19.48
C ASN A 374 9.08 0.61 -19.77
N ILE A 375 8.15 1.44 -20.25
CA ILE A 375 6.81 0.95 -20.61
C ILE A 375 6.87 -0.01 -21.80
N ALA A 376 7.71 0.27 -22.80
CA ALA A 376 7.90 -0.62 -23.94
C ALA A 376 8.52 -1.96 -23.50
N GLN A 377 9.50 -1.93 -22.60
CA GLN A 377 10.09 -3.14 -22.01
C GLN A 377 9.05 -3.96 -21.22
N TYR A 378 8.18 -3.31 -20.44
CA TYR A 378 7.11 -3.99 -19.71
C TYR A 378 6.09 -4.63 -20.66
N LEU A 379 5.61 -3.88 -21.67
CA LEU A 379 4.61 -4.36 -22.63
C LEU A 379 5.10 -5.58 -23.42
N ASN A 380 6.40 -5.63 -23.75
CA ASN A 380 7.03 -6.79 -24.40
C ASN A 380 7.16 -8.03 -23.51
N GLN A 381 6.97 -7.91 -22.19
CA GLN A 381 6.96 -9.04 -21.25
C GLN A 381 5.56 -9.64 -21.05
N LEU A 382 4.51 -9.04 -21.61
CA LEU A 382 3.15 -9.57 -21.50
C LEU A 382 3.02 -10.90 -22.24
N ALA A 383 2.48 -11.92 -21.56
CA ALA A 383 2.13 -13.20 -22.16
C ALA A 383 0.86 -13.09 -23.05
N TYR A 384 -0.03 -12.15 -22.72
CA TYR A 384 -1.17 -11.80 -23.57
C TYR A 384 -1.39 -10.30 -23.51
N ASN A 385 -1.43 -9.67 -24.68
CA ASN A 385 -1.59 -8.24 -24.86
C ASN A 385 -2.89 -7.96 -25.62
N PRO A 386 -3.98 -7.59 -24.93
CA PRO A 386 -5.33 -7.53 -25.50
C PRO A 386 -5.49 -6.46 -26.58
N HIS A 387 -4.63 -5.45 -26.58
CA HIS A 387 -4.71 -4.30 -27.48
C HIS A 387 -3.46 -4.15 -28.35
N SER A 388 -2.56 -5.15 -28.34
CA SER A 388 -1.32 -5.16 -29.13
C SER A 388 -0.46 -3.90 -28.93
N LEU A 389 -0.44 -3.34 -27.73
CA LEU A 389 0.34 -2.14 -27.39
C LEU A 389 1.80 -2.52 -27.17
N THR A 390 2.73 -1.91 -27.88
CA THR A 390 4.16 -2.29 -27.80
C THR A 390 5.05 -1.21 -27.20
N ASN A 391 4.56 0.03 -27.14
CA ASN A 391 5.33 1.20 -26.71
C ASN A 391 4.42 2.34 -26.25
N LEU A 392 5.02 3.47 -25.84
CA LEU A 392 4.28 4.64 -25.35
C LEU A 392 3.41 5.31 -26.43
N VAL A 393 3.81 5.29 -27.71
CA VAL A 393 3.01 5.85 -28.81
C VAL A 393 1.69 5.07 -28.96
N ASP A 394 1.76 3.73 -28.96
CA ASP A 394 0.57 2.87 -29.03
C ASP A 394 -0.35 3.12 -27.84
N LEU A 395 0.22 3.16 -26.62
CA LEU A 395 -0.52 3.41 -25.39
C LEU A 395 -1.19 4.78 -25.43
N ARG A 396 -0.48 5.83 -25.83
CA ARG A 396 -1.01 7.19 -25.98
C ARG A 396 -2.16 7.22 -26.99
N GLN A 397 -1.98 6.65 -28.17
CA GLN A 397 -3.01 6.64 -29.21
C GLN A 397 -4.27 5.89 -28.74
N TRP A 398 -4.09 4.76 -28.05
CA TRP A 398 -5.21 4.02 -27.47
C TRP A 398 -5.94 4.85 -26.41
N THR A 399 -5.21 5.48 -25.50
CA THR A 399 -5.75 6.35 -24.45
C THR A 399 -6.52 7.54 -25.02
N GLN A 400 -5.98 8.19 -26.06
CA GLN A 400 -6.63 9.34 -26.71
C GLN A 400 -7.88 8.96 -27.52
N SER A 401 -7.94 7.73 -28.05
CA SER A 401 -9.06 7.26 -28.90
C SER A 401 -10.17 6.55 -28.12
N SER A 402 -9.86 5.99 -26.94
CA SER A 402 -10.81 5.24 -26.14
C SER A 402 -11.66 6.16 -25.24
N PRO A 403 -13.00 6.19 -25.38
CA PRO A 403 -13.85 6.99 -24.49
C PRO A 403 -13.81 6.50 -23.04
N LEU A 404 -13.35 5.27 -22.80
CA LEU A 404 -13.18 4.69 -21.46
C LEU A 404 -12.06 5.39 -20.68
N GLU A 405 -11.05 5.90 -21.39
CA GLU A 405 -9.94 6.63 -20.79
C GLU A 405 -10.25 8.12 -20.59
N GLY A 406 -11.42 8.60 -21.00
CA GLY A 406 -11.86 9.95 -20.67
C GLY A 406 -10.96 11.07 -21.20
N TYR A 407 -10.14 10.83 -22.22
CA TYR A 407 -9.46 11.89 -22.97
C TYR A 407 -10.49 12.81 -23.67
N PRO A 408 -10.30 14.14 -23.74
CA PRO A 408 -9.16 14.93 -23.25
C PRO A 408 -9.28 15.39 -21.78
N ARG A 409 -10.28 14.93 -21.02
CA ARG A 409 -10.38 15.28 -19.58
C ARG A 409 -9.26 14.64 -18.76
N LYS A 410 -8.78 13.47 -19.20
CA LYS A 410 -7.55 12.82 -18.73
C LYS A 410 -6.49 13.01 -19.82
N PRO A 411 -5.64 14.03 -19.71
CA PRO A 411 -4.79 14.34 -20.83
C PRO A 411 -3.46 13.57 -20.75
N THR A 412 -2.71 13.64 -21.84
CA THR A 412 -1.48 12.87 -22.05
C THR A 412 -0.26 13.76 -22.25
N GLU A 413 -0.29 15.04 -21.83
CA GLU A 413 0.75 16.01 -22.20
C GLU A 413 2.13 15.60 -21.70
N LEU A 414 2.25 14.91 -20.56
CA LEU A 414 3.54 14.39 -20.10
C LEU A 414 4.07 13.28 -21.01
N TRP A 415 3.18 12.46 -21.58
CA TRP A 415 3.58 11.46 -22.57
C TRP A 415 3.98 12.14 -23.88
N ASP A 416 3.25 13.18 -24.28
CA ASP A 416 3.56 14.00 -25.46
C ASP A 416 4.88 14.77 -25.31
N ALA A 417 5.23 15.21 -24.11
CA ALA A 417 6.51 15.86 -23.82
C ALA A 417 7.69 14.88 -23.74
N SER A 418 7.41 13.60 -23.45
CA SER A 418 8.43 12.56 -23.35
C SER A 418 8.78 11.92 -24.70
N LEU A 419 7.87 12.00 -25.67
CA LEU A 419 8.01 11.47 -27.04
C LEU A 419 8.61 12.52 -27.99
#